data_AF-A0A2E3BZT8-F1
#
_entry.id   AF-A0A2E3BZT8-F1
#
_cell.length_a   1.000
_cell.length_b   1.000
_cell.length_c   1.000
_cell.angle_alpha   90.00
_cell.angle_beta   90.00
_cell.angle_gamma   90.00
#
_symmetry.space_group_name_H-M   'P 1'
#
loop_
_entity.id
_entity.type
_entity.pdbx_description
1 polymer ?
#
loop_
_entity_poly.entity_id
_entity_poly.type
_entity_poly.pdbx_seq_one_letter_code
_entity_poly.pdbx_strand_id
1 'polypeptide(L)'
;MYIANYNIEMIKFCKSLGMKIDGEIIENSFQKMQFKNMEIWDFLYDEKDFRTVLEYLKKEIEETDTVDFIFTHILNICNVDRKKIRYYYSHTYQDIIRVFDYSKIKLTKKILIEAIDIGRTSVDITDYNIEIDDDFKKVCHKRNFYPYDMDYTDEDVLLILKNDNNKAIENINKKKFKYKSEHLRQCYVSCNSFKTYNNIIKTYTPTREDFEYCFNSLDSLKMMKVKMLRDIYNKIKD
;
A
#
# COMPACT_ATOMS: atom_id res chain seq x y z
N MET A 1 21.20 5.49 -31.01
CA MET A 1 21.51 4.12 -30.52
C MET A 1 20.20 3.54 -30.01
N TYR A 2 19.81 2.32 -30.40
CA TYR A 2 18.57 1.69 -29.92
C TYR A 2 18.92 0.42 -29.17
N ILE A 3 18.40 0.24 -27.96
CA ILE A 3 18.48 -1.04 -27.25
C ILE A 3 17.34 -1.90 -27.79
N ALA A 4 17.51 -2.44 -29.00
CA ALA A 4 16.52 -3.33 -29.60
C ALA A 4 16.45 -4.65 -28.82
N ASN A 5 15.24 -5.08 -28.47
CA ASN A 5 14.92 -6.43 -27.96
C ASN A 5 15.83 -6.96 -26.84
N TYR A 6 15.96 -6.25 -25.72
CA TYR A 6 16.65 -6.79 -24.54
C TYR A 6 18.07 -7.27 -24.80
N ASN A 7 18.78 -6.73 -25.80
CA ASN A 7 20.15 -7.19 -26.04
C ASN A 7 21.05 -6.68 -24.92
N ILE A 8 21.08 -7.42 -23.83
CA ILE A 8 21.82 -7.10 -22.63
C ILE A 8 23.32 -7.04 -22.93
N GLU A 9 23.79 -7.77 -23.95
CA GLU A 9 25.17 -7.68 -24.43
C GLU A 9 25.44 -6.33 -25.10
N MET A 10 24.46 -5.73 -25.77
CA MET A 10 24.57 -4.35 -26.27
C MET A 10 24.63 -3.34 -25.12
N ILE A 11 23.78 -3.49 -24.09
CA ILE A 11 23.80 -2.61 -22.91
C ILE A 11 25.15 -2.71 -22.20
N LYS A 12 25.64 -3.95 -21.99
CA LYS A 12 26.96 -4.23 -21.41
C LYS A 12 28.08 -3.61 -22.23
N PHE A 13 28.02 -3.74 -23.56
CA PHE A 13 29.00 -3.16 -24.46
C PHE A 13 29.01 -1.62 -24.40
N CYS A 14 27.85 -0.96 -24.45
CA CYS A 14 27.79 0.49 -24.31
C CYS A 14 28.37 0.98 -22.97
N LYS A 15 28.05 0.26 -21.88
CA LYS A 15 28.60 0.56 -20.55
C LYS A 15 30.10 0.31 -20.45
N SER A 16 30.63 -0.75 -21.09
CA SER A 16 32.07 -1.02 -21.08
C SER A 16 32.86 0.04 -21.83
N LEU A 17 32.23 0.75 -22.78
CA LEU A 17 32.78 1.92 -23.47
C LEU A 17 32.62 3.24 -22.68
N GLY A 18 32.01 3.21 -21.49
CA GLY A 18 31.75 4.40 -20.68
C GLY A 18 30.66 5.33 -21.25
N MET A 19 29.85 4.84 -22.18
CA MET A 19 28.76 5.64 -22.76
C MET A 19 27.63 5.81 -21.75
N LYS A 20 27.20 7.06 -21.54
CA LYS A 20 25.92 7.33 -20.87
C LYS A 20 24.77 7.03 -21.83
N ILE A 21 23.72 6.41 -21.30
CA ILE A 21 22.47 6.16 -22.02
C ILE A 21 21.49 7.24 -21.54
N ASP A 22 21.03 8.09 -22.45
CA ASP A 22 20.09 9.16 -22.13
C ASP A 22 18.65 8.64 -21.97
N GLY A 23 17.78 9.48 -21.41
CA GLY A 23 16.38 9.13 -21.16
C GLY A 23 15.60 8.83 -22.44
N GLU A 24 15.83 9.59 -23.52
CA GLU A 24 15.15 9.40 -24.79
C GLU A 24 15.47 8.03 -25.41
N ILE A 25 16.72 7.56 -25.33
CA ILE A 25 17.11 6.21 -25.78
C ILE A 25 16.43 5.15 -24.91
N ILE A 26 16.37 5.34 -23.59
CA ILE A 26 15.67 4.42 -22.68
C ILE A 26 14.19 4.34 -23.07
N GLU A 27 13.49 5.47 -23.10
CA GLU A 27 12.05 5.52 -23.42
C GLU A 27 11.76 4.91 -24.80
N ASN A 28 12.49 5.30 -25.84
CA ASN A 28 12.33 4.76 -27.19
C ASN A 28 12.57 3.25 -27.24
N SER A 29 13.51 2.73 -26.43
CA SER A 29 13.79 1.30 -26.37
C SER A 29 12.64 0.54 -25.72
N PHE A 30 12.05 1.09 -24.65
CA PHE A 30 10.86 0.53 -24.01
C PHE A 30 9.63 0.61 -24.91
N GLN A 31 9.39 1.72 -25.63
CA GLN A 31 8.24 1.85 -26.56
C GLN A 31 8.24 0.82 -27.69
N LYS A 32 9.42 0.45 -28.17
CA LYS A 32 9.59 -0.53 -29.26
C LYS A 32 9.57 -1.97 -28.76
N MET A 33 9.43 -2.17 -27.45
CA MET A 33 9.39 -3.48 -26.83
C MET A 33 8.10 -4.20 -27.23
N GLN A 34 8.24 -5.25 -28.04
CA GLN A 34 7.12 -6.11 -28.40
C GLN A 34 7.08 -7.31 -27.46
N PHE A 35 6.15 -7.30 -26.53
CA PHE A 35 5.75 -8.50 -25.80
C PHE A 35 4.94 -9.37 -26.75
N LYS A 36 5.55 -10.41 -27.33
CA LYS A 36 4.80 -11.43 -28.05
C LYS A 36 3.68 -11.92 -27.14
N ASN A 37 2.42 -11.91 -27.59
CA ASN A 37 1.20 -12.46 -26.97
C ASN A 37 1.45 -13.46 -25.81
N MET A 38 1.92 -12.93 -24.70
CA MET A 38 2.26 -13.65 -23.49
C MET A 38 1.15 -13.28 -22.55
N GLU A 39 0.54 -14.27 -21.91
CA GLU A 39 -0.28 -13.95 -20.76
C GLU A 39 0.61 -13.17 -19.78
N ILE A 40 0.06 -12.22 -19.03
CA ILE A 40 0.81 -11.40 -18.04
C ILE A 40 1.75 -12.25 -17.18
N TRP A 41 1.37 -13.50 -16.94
CA TRP A 41 2.15 -14.52 -16.26
C TRP A 41 3.44 -14.88 -17.00
N ASP A 42 3.41 -15.15 -18.31
CA ASP A 42 4.60 -15.50 -19.09
C ASP A 42 5.62 -14.34 -19.13
N PHE A 43 5.13 -13.09 -19.18
CA PHE A 43 5.99 -11.90 -19.07
C PHE A 43 6.72 -11.81 -17.72
N LEU A 44 6.01 -12.10 -16.63
CA LEU A 44 6.58 -12.10 -15.29
C LEU A 44 7.47 -13.34 -15.05
N TYR A 45 7.26 -14.46 -15.74
CA TYR A 45 8.08 -15.68 -15.63
C TYR A 45 9.36 -15.63 -16.46
N ASP A 46 9.44 -14.78 -17.50
CA ASP A 46 10.71 -14.38 -18.14
C ASP A 46 11.47 -13.32 -17.30
N GLU A 47 11.20 -13.30 -15.97
CA GLU A 47 11.64 -12.35 -14.96
C GLU A 47 13.14 -12.05 -15.04
N LYS A 48 13.96 -13.06 -15.38
CA LYS A 48 15.41 -12.94 -15.31
C LYS A 48 15.94 -11.94 -16.32
N ASP A 49 15.55 -12.02 -17.58
CA ASP A 49 16.15 -11.17 -18.62
C ASP A 49 15.70 -9.73 -18.47
N PHE A 50 14.41 -9.50 -18.20
CA PHE A 50 13.89 -8.16 -17.99
C PHE A 50 14.43 -7.51 -16.72
N ARG A 51 14.44 -8.24 -15.59
CA ARG A 51 15.05 -7.77 -14.35
C ARG A 51 16.51 -7.45 -14.55
N THR A 52 17.25 -8.29 -15.27
CA THR A 52 18.68 -8.04 -15.52
C THR A 52 18.86 -6.76 -16.36
N VAL A 53 18.00 -6.50 -17.36
CA VAL A 53 18.03 -5.23 -18.10
C VAL A 53 17.78 -4.03 -17.18
N LEU A 54 16.76 -4.08 -16.33
CA LEU A 54 16.47 -3.04 -15.35
C LEU A 54 17.62 -2.83 -14.36
N GLU A 55 18.20 -3.91 -13.82
CA GLU A 55 19.35 -3.86 -12.92
C GLU A 55 20.57 -3.19 -13.58
N TYR A 56 20.85 -3.52 -14.85
CA TYR A 56 21.94 -2.89 -15.57
C TYR A 56 21.64 -1.41 -15.84
N LEU A 57 20.42 -1.06 -16.24
CA LEU A 57 20.04 0.33 -16.54
C LEU A 57 19.70 1.17 -15.31
N LYS A 58 19.70 0.60 -14.10
CA LYS A 58 19.24 1.26 -12.86
C LYS A 58 19.76 2.69 -12.72
N LYS A 59 21.08 2.88 -12.84
CA LYS A 59 21.71 4.19 -12.62
C LYS A 59 21.20 5.22 -13.61
N GLU A 60 21.13 4.86 -14.88
CA GLU A 60 20.65 5.75 -15.95
C GLU A 60 19.15 6.02 -15.80
N ILE A 61 18.35 5.01 -15.42
CA ILE A 61 16.92 5.18 -15.14
C ILE A 61 16.70 6.20 -14.01
N GLU A 62 17.47 6.09 -12.92
CA GLU A 62 17.39 7.03 -11.77
C GLU A 62 17.96 8.42 -12.11
N GLU A 63 19.03 8.52 -12.91
CA GLU A 63 19.60 9.82 -13.36
C GLU A 63 18.70 10.55 -14.36
N THR A 64 17.88 9.81 -15.12
CA THR A 64 17.05 10.37 -16.21
C THR A 64 15.57 10.48 -15.87
N ASP A 65 15.17 10.10 -14.64
CA ASP A 65 13.78 10.14 -14.16
C ASP A 65 12.79 9.38 -15.07
N THR A 66 13.23 8.27 -15.66
CA THR A 66 12.41 7.47 -16.61
C THR A 66 11.57 6.37 -15.94
N VAL A 67 11.63 6.25 -14.60
CA VAL A 67 10.90 5.23 -13.82
C VAL A 67 9.40 5.27 -14.10
N ASP A 68 8.79 6.45 -14.04
CA ASP A 68 7.36 6.68 -14.31
C ASP A 68 6.94 6.23 -15.69
N PHE A 69 7.76 6.53 -16.70
CA PHE A 69 7.53 6.16 -18.08
C PHE A 69 7.53 4.63 -18.24
N ILE A 70 8.60 3.99 -17.77
CA ILE A 70 8.78 2.53 -17.87
C ILE A 70 7.63 1.81 -17.17
N PHE A 71 7.31 2.21 -15.94
CA PHE A 71 6.20 1.64 -15.16
C PHE A 71 4.87 1.79 -15.90
N THR A 72 4.60 2.98 -16.46
CA THR A 72 3.38 3.27 -17.22
C THR A 72 3.27 2.44 -18.48
N HIS A 73 4.38 2.29 -19.20
CA HIS A 73 4.43 1.51 -20.43
C HIS A 73 4.07 0.04 -20.16
N ILE A 74 4.66 -0.55 -19.11
CA ILE A 74 4.39 -1.94 -18.71
C ILE A 74 2.92 -2.12 -18.32
N LEU A 75 2.35 -1.21 -17.53
CA LEU A 75 0.91 -1.27 -17.19
C LEU A 75 0.00 -1.28 -18.42
N ASN A 76 0.33 -0.47 -19.43
CA ASN A 76 -0.43 -0.40 -20.68
C ASN A 76 -0.35 -1.71 -21.46
N ILE A 77 0.84 -2.32 -21.54
CA ILE A 77 1.03 -3.65 -22.14
C ILE A 77 0.18 -4.69 -21.41
N CYS A 78 0.17 -4.65 -20.08
CA CYS A 78 -0.66 -5.51 -19.25
C CYS A 78 -2.17 -5.18 -19.30
N ASN A 79 -2.61 -4.27 -20.19
CA ASN A 79 -4.01 -3.85 -20.34
C ASN A 79 -4.68 -3.43 -19.02
N VAL A 80 -3.90 -2.79 -18.15
CA VAL A 80 -4.38 -2.32 -16.86
C VAL A 80 -5.10 -0.99 -17.04
N ASP A 81 -6.43 -1.03 -16.97
CA ASP A 81 -7.25 0.18 -17.00
C ASP A 81 -7.19 0.90 -15.65
N ARG A 82 -6.38 1.96 -15.58
CA ARG A 82 -6.16 2.78 -14.38
C ARG A 82 -7.45 3.39 -13.81
N LYS A 83 -8.51 3.50 -14.61
CA LYS A 83 -9.81 4.05 -14.17
C LYS A 83 -10.71 2.99 -13.54
N LYS A 84 -10.36 1.70 -13.63
CA LYS A 84 -11.16 0.59 -13.11
C LYS A 84 -10.45 -0.11 -11.94
N ILE A 85 -11.09 -0.10 -10.78
CA ILE A 85 -10.65 -0.91 -9.63
C ILE A 85 -11.14 -2.34 -9.86
N ARG A 86 -10.27 -3.24 -10.31
CA ARG A 86 -10.56 -4.69 -10.45
C ARG A 86 -9.53 -5.51 -9.68
N TYR A 87 -9.99 -6.58 -9.04
CA TYR A 87 -9.16 -7.50 -8.24
C TYR A 87 -8.01 -8.14 -9.05
N TYR A 88 -8.19 -8.38 -10.34
CA TYR A 88 -7.09 -8.89 -11.17
C TYR A 88 -5.98 -7.85 -11.36
N TYR A 89 -6.34 -6.57 -11.54
CA TYR A 89 -5.36 -5.50 -11.68
C TYR A 89 -4.53 -5.27 -10.42
N SER A 90 -5.06 -5.54 -9.23
CA SER A 90 -4.24 -5.44 -8.02
C SER A 90 -3.08 -6.42 -7.98
N HIS A 91 -3.24 -7.63 -8.54
CA HIS A 91 -2.15 -8.60 -8.62
C HIS A 91 -1.09 -8.12 -9.61
N THR A 92 -1.52 -7.72 -10.81
CA THR A 92 -0.62 -7.17 -11.83
C THR A 92 0.18 -5.97 -11.33
N TYR A 93 -0.43 -5.04 -10.60
CA TYR A 93 0.28 -3.92 -9.98
C TYR A 93 1.33 -4.39 -8.98
N GLN A 94 1.00 -5.32 -8.09
CA GLN A 94 1.95 -5.86 -7.11
C GLN A 94 3.12 -6.57 -7.78
N ASP A 95 2.85 -7.32 -8.84
CA ASP A 95 3.88 -8.06 -9.56
C ASP A 95 4.83 -7.12 -10.30
N ILE A 96 4.31 -6.06 -10.95
CA ILE A 96 5.16 -5.03 -11.57
C ILE A 96 6.01 -4.35 -10.51
N ILE A 97 5.45 -3.97 -9.35
CA ILE A 97 6.22 -3.35 -8.26
C ILE A 97 7.35 -4.28 -7.79
N ARG A 98 7.08 -5.57 -7.61
CA ARG A 98 8.11 -6.56 -7.24
C ARG A 98 9.27 -6.61 -8.23
N VAL A 99 9.00 -6.50 -9.53
CA VAL A 99 10.07 -6.47 -10.55
C VAL A 99 11.00 -5.27 -10.36
N PHE A 100 10.45 -4.09 -10.06
CA PHE A 100 11.26 -2.89 -9.78
C PHE A 100 12.05 -3.04 -8.46
N ASP A 101 11.41 -3.59 -7.42
CA ASP A 101 12.04 -3.84 -6.12
C ASP A 101 13.22 -4.82 -6.24
N TYR A 102 13.01 -5.91 -6.98
CA TYR A 102 14.04 -6.90 -7.28
C TYR A 102 15.18 -6.31 -8.10
N SER A 103 14.87 -5.38 -9.00
CA SER A 103 15.85 -4.63 -9.78
C SER A 103 16.51 -3.49 -8.97
N LYS A 104 16.09 -3.31 -7.71
CA LYS A 104 16.53 -2.24 -6.79
C LYS A 104 16.29 -0.84 -7.36
N ILE A 105 15.34 -0.66 -8.27
CA ILE A 105 14.97 0.66 -8.81
C ILE A 105 13.96 1.29 -7.88
N LYS A 106 14.24 2.52 -7.41
CA LYS A 106 13.29 3.23 -6.55
C LYS A 106 12.07 3.69 -7.34
N LEU A 107 10.89 3.30 -6.87
CA LEU A 107 9.63 3.81 -7.40
C LEU A 107 9.41 5.26 -6.99
N THR A 108 8.76 6.02 -7.85
CA THR A 108 8.36 7.39 -7.55
C THR A 108 7.17 7.40 -6.59
N LYS A 109 6.99 8.53 -5.89
CA LYS A 109 5.82 8.79 -5.05
C LYS A 109 4.50 8.60 -5.80
N LYS A 110 4.44 9.05 -7.06
CA LYS A 110 3.25 8.96 -7.90
C LYS A 110 2.85 7.50 -8.15
N ILE A 111 3.82 6.64 -8.46
CA ILE A 111 3.58 5.20 -8.64
C ILE A 111 3.06 4.57 -7.35
N LEU A 112 3.65 4.89 -6.20
CA LEU A 112 3.23 4.33 -4.91
C LEU A 112 1.80 4.75 -4.52
N ILE A 113 1.44 6.03 -4.74
CA ILE A 113 0.07 6.51 -4.53
C ILE A 113 -0.91 5.77 -5.45
N GLU A 114 -0.56 5.59 -6.73
CA GLU A 114 -1.39 4.85 -7.70
C GLU A 114 -1.53 3.37 -7.30
N ALA A 115 -0.46 2.75 -6.80
CA ALA A 115 -0.47 1.39 -6.29
C ALA A 115 -1.39 1.21 -5.07
N ILE A 116 -1.42 2.19 -4.16
CA ILE A 116 -2.37 2.17 -3.03
C ILE A 116 -3.81 2.36 -3.53
N ASP A 117 -4.04 3.31 -4.43
CA ASP A 117 -5.39 3.64 -4.90
C ASP A 117 -6.02 2.50 -5.71
N ILE A 118 -5.25 1.84 -6.59
CA ILE A 118 -5.73 0.80 -7.50
C ILE A 118 -5.45 -0.60 -6.96
N GLY A 119 -4.21 -0.83 -6.53
CA GLY A 119 -3.70 -2.17 -6.24
C GLY A 119 -3.83 -2.64 -4.80
N ARG A 120 -4.16 -1.74 -3.85
CA ARG A 120 -4.16 -2.05 -2.39
C ARG A 120 -2.90 -2.83 -1.99
N THR A 121 -1.77 -2.44 -2.59
CA THR A 121 -0.54 -3.23 -2.57
C THR A 121 0.09 -3.17 -1.20
N SER A 122 0.58 -4.28 -0.63
CA SER A 122 1.30 -4.35 0.65
C SER A 122 2.69 -3.73 0.63
N VAL A 123 2.88 -2.70 -0.19
CA VAL A 123 4.16 -2.04 -0.41
C VAL A 123 4.48 -1.22 0.82
N ASP A 124 5.62 -1.52 1.43
CA ASP A 124 6.14 -0.73 2.52
C ASP A 124 6.83 0.51 1.92
N ILE A 125 6.18 1.67 2.05
CA ILE A 125 6.71 2.89 1.47
C ILE A 125 7.98 3.37 2.19
N THR A 126 8.27 2.85 3.40
CA THR A 126 9.47 3.22 4.15
C THR A 126 10.75 2.76 3.45
N ASP A 127 10.69 1.68 2.66
CA ASP A 127 11.81 1.17 1.86
C ASP A 127 12.25 2.15 0.76
N TYR A 128 11.40 3.09 0.36
CA TYR A 128 11.69 4.03 -0.74
C TYR A 128 12.22 5.39 -0.27
N ASN A 129 12.30 5.63 1.05
CA ASN A 129 12.71 6.93 1.62
C ASN A 129 11.89 8.11 1.07
N ILE A 130 10.57 7.92 0.93
CA ILE A 130 9.63 8.93 0.45
C ILE A 130 8.89 9.53 1.63
N GLU A 131 8.74 10.85 1.62
CA GLU A 131 7.97 11.57 2.64
C GLU A 131 6.47 11.26 2.55
N ILE A 132 5.88 10.99 3.71
CA ILE A 132 4.46 10.67 3.86
C ILE A 132 3.67 11.96 4.12
N ASP A 133 3.26 12.62 3.05
CA ASP A 133 2.49 13.86 3.11
C ASP A 133 0.97 13.64 2.99
N ASP A 134 0.23 14.74 2.91
CA ASP A 134 -1.23 14.73 2.95
C ASP A 134 -1.87 13.99 1.76
N ASP A 135 -1.22 13.99 0.59
CA ASP A 135 -1.70 13.26 -0.59
C ASP A 135 -1.66 11.74 -0.37
N PHE A 136 -0.57 11.24 0.22
CA PHE A 136 -0.47 9.83 0.62
C PHE A 136 -1.53 9.46 1.64
N LYS A 137 -1.67 10.26 2.71
CA LYS A 137 -2.65 10.02 3.78
C LYS A 137 -4.07 10.00 3.23
N LYS A 138 -4.42 10.94 2.35
CA LYS A 138 -5.74 11.03 1.73
C LYS A 138 -6.11 9.76 0.97
N VAL A 139 -5.18 9.20 0.18
CA VAL A 139 -5.43 7.96 -0.57
C VAL A 139 -5.50 6.75 0.37
N CYS A 140 -4.62 6.68 1.37
CA CYS A 140 -4.68 5.67 2.43
C CYS A 140 -6.02 5.66 3.16
N HIS A 141 -6.55 6.83 3.52
CA HIS A 141 -7.86 6.97 4.20
C HIS A 141 -8.99 6.51 3.29
N LYS A 142 -9.02 7.01 2.04
CA LYS A 142 -10.03 6.63 1.04
C LYS A 142 -10.06 5.11 0.80
N ARG A 143 -8.92 4.45 0.86
CA ARG A 143 -8.79 3.00 0.64
C ARG A 143 -8.80 2.16 1.91
N ASN A 144 -8.86 2.80 3.08
CA ASN A 144 -8.71 2.16 4.38
C ASN A 144 -7.46 1.25 4.40
N PHE A 145 -6.32 1.79 3.98
CA PHE A 145 -5.09 1.06 3.81
C PHE A 145 -3.93 1.84 4.43
N TYR A 146 -3.24 1.23 5.41
CA TYR A 146 -2.21 1.90 6.22
C TYR A 146 -0.99 0.98 6.32
N PRO A 147 -0.16 0.89 5.26
CA PRO A 147 0.91 -0.11 5.20
C PRO A 147 2.16 0.29 5.99
N TYR A 148 2.25 1.51 6.48
CA TYR A 148 3.44 2.09 7.09
C TYR A 148 3.16 2.64 8.49
N ASP A 149 4.24 2.83 9.25
CA ASP A 149 4.21 3.49 10.55
C ASP A 149 3.99 5.00 10.37
N MET A 150 2.75 5.46 10.55
CA MET A 150 2.41 6.90 10.60
C MET A 150 1.85 7.29 11.96
N ASP A 151 1.97 8.57 12.30
CA ASP A 151 1.25 9.09 13.45
C ASP A 151 -0.21 9.24 13.08
N TYR A 152 -1.07 8.68 13.92
CA TYR A 152 -2.51 8.62 13.69
C TYR A 152 -3.18 9.78 14.43
N THR A 153 -4.07 10.49 13.74
CA THR A 153 -4.98 11.43 14.39
C THR A 153 -6.19 10.69 14.96
N ASP A 154 -7.03 11.37 15.75
CA ASP A 154 -8.28 10.81 16.24
C ASP A 154 -9.21 10.42 15.06
N GLU A 155 -9.28 11.26 14.02
CA GLU A 155 -10.08 11.00 12.83
C GLU A 155 -9.63 9.73 12.09
N ASP A 156 -8.31 9.50 11.99
CA ASP A 156 -7.74 8.30 11.36
C ASP A 156 -8.18 7.05 12.12
N VAL A 157 -8.07 7.09 13.45
CA VAL A 157 -8.44 5.97 14.34
C VAL A 157 -9.94 5.68 14.24
N LEU A 158 -10.80 6.70 14.24
CA LEU A 158 -12.25 6.54 14.06
C LEU A 158 -12.57 5.86 12.72
N LEU A 159 -11.92 6.29 11.63
CA LEU A 159 -12.13 5.69 10.31
C LEU A 159 -11.65 4.23 10.25
N ILE A 160 -10.48 3.94 10.84
CA ILE A 160 -9.89 2.59 10.93
C ILE A 160 -10.83 1.66 11.71
N LEU A 161 -11.34 2.11 12.86
CA LEU A 161 -12.28 1.34 13.69
C LEU A 161 -13.62 1.15 12.99
N LYS A 162 -14.12 2.19 12.30
CA LYS A 162 -15.37 2.12 11.54
C LYS A 162 -15.35 1.02 10.48
N ASN A 163 -14.19 0.84 9.84
CA ASN A 163 -13.99 -0.13 8.77
C ASN A 163 -13.39 -1.48 9.25
N ASP A 164 -13.24 -1.71 10.56
CA ASP A 164 -12.71 -2.94 11.17
C ASP A 164 -11.34 -3.38 10.59
N ASN A 165 -10.43 -2.43 10.34
CA ASN A 165 -9.12 -2.72 9.75
C ASN A 165 -8.13 -3.26 10.79
N ASN A 166 -8.14 -4.57 10.99
CA ASN A 166 -7.30 -5.25 12.00
C ASN A 166 -5.81 -4.98 11.86
N LYS A 167 -5.26 -4.86 10.64
CA LYS A 167 -3.83 -4.57 10.43
C LYS A 167 -3.48 -3.16 10.92
N ALA A 168 -4.30 -2.17 10.55
CA ALA A 168 -4.09 -0.79 11.00
C ALA A 168 -4.26 -0.66 12.52
N ILE A 169 -5.22 -1.38 13.10
CA ILE A 169 -5.42 -1.47 14.56
C ILE A 169 -4.17 -2.03 15.25
N GLU A 170 -3.55 -3.09 14.70
CA GLU A 170 -2.31 -3.64 15.26
C GLU A 170 -1.15 -2.63 15.23
N ASN A 171 -1.03 -1.82 14.18
CA ASN A 171 -0.02 -0.77 14.07
C ASN A 171 -0.27 0.38 15.06
N ILE A 172 -1.50 0.88 15.20
CA ILE A 172 -1.87 1.89 16.21
C ILE A 172 -1.44 1.45 17.61
N ASN A 173 -1.66 0.17 17.93
CA ASN A 173 -1.37 -0.37 19.25
C ASN A 173 0.13 -0.45 19.58
N LYS A 174 0.99 -0.70 18.59
CA LYS A 174 2.44 -0.68 18.77
C LYS A 174 2.93 0.71 19.18
N LYS A 175 2.28 1.77 18.69
CA LYS A 175 2.64 3.18 18.96
C LYS A 175 2.14 3.74 20.29
N LYS A 176 1.48 2.93 21.13
CA LYS A 176 0.91 3.38 22.43
C LYS A 176 -0.04 4.58 22.28
N PHE A 177 -0.80 4.64 21.19
CA PHE A 177 -1.81 5.67 20.99
C PHE A 177 -2.79 5.71 22.17
N LYS A 178 -3.10 6.90 22.68
CA LYS A 178 -4.01 7.09 23.82
C LYS A 178 -5.44 7.21 23.31
N TYR A 179 -6.21 6.14 23.47
CA TYR A 179 -7.61 6.13 23.07
C TYR A 179 -8.49 7.06 23.95
N LYS A 180 -9.69 7.34 23.45
CA LYS A 180 -10.69 8.26 24.02
C LYS A 180 -12.08 7.66 23.87
N SER A 181 -13.06 8.28 24.51
CA SER A 181 -14.48 7.88 24.50
C SER A 181 -15.01 7.55 23.10
N GLU A 182 -14.80 8.43 22.12
CA GLU A 182 -15.30 8.27 20.75
C GLU A 182 -14.75 7.01 20.07
N HIS A 183 -13.49 6.66 20.31
CA HIS A 183 -12.88 5.43 19.79
C HIS A 183 -13.53 4.18 20.38
N LEU A 184 -13.81 4.17 21.69
CA LEU A 184 -14.51 3.06 22.33
C LEU A 184 -15.91 2.88 21.74
N ARG A 185 -16.65 3.98 21.60
CA ARG A 185 -18.01 3.99 21.02
C ARG A 185 -18.01 3.49 19.58
N GLN A 186 -17.08 3.98 18.75
CA GLN A 186 -16.94 3.52 17.37
C GLN A 186 -16.55 2.04 17.28
N CYS A 187 -15.63 1.58 18.14
CA CYS A 187 -15.26 0.17 18.24
C CYS A 187 -16.48 -0.70 18.61
N TYR A 188 -17.30 -0.26 19.54
CA TYR A 188 -18.50 -0.99 19.94
C TYR A 188 -19.54 -1.10 18.80
N VAL A 189 -19.71 -0.02 18.03
CA VAL A 189 -20.63 0.01 16.89
C VAL A 189 -20.13 -0.92 15.78
N SER A 190 -18.86 -0.80 15.39
CA SER A 190 -18.32 -1.40 14.16
C SER A 190 -17.56 -2.71 14.33
N CYS A 191 -16.93 -2.97 15.48
CA CYS A 191 -15.99 -4.08 15.61
C CYS A 191 -16.69 -5.40 15.92
N ASN A 192 -16.19 -6.47 15.31
CA ASN A 192 -16.62 -7.84 15.62
C ASN A 192 -15.62 -8.60 16.51
N SER A 193 -14.52 -7.96 16.94
CA SER A 193 -13.45 -8.59 17.71
C SER A 193 -13.28 -7.99 19.11
N PHE A 194 -13.10 -8.85 20.11
CA PHE A 194 -12.76 -8.42 21.47
C PHE A 194 -11.32 -7.89 21.58
N LYS A 195 -10.45 -8.25 20.63
CA LYS A 195 -9.03 -7.89 20.63
C LYS A 195 -8.86 -6.36 20.52
N THR A 196 -9.59 -5.74 19.59
CA THR A 196 -9.59 -4.29 19.40
C THR A 196 -10.11 -3.56 20.65
N TYR A 197 -11.21 -4.04 21.22
CA TYR A 197 -11.74 -3.51 22.47
C TYR A 197 -10.72 -3.56 23.60
N ASN A 198 -10.09 -4.73 23.83
CA ASN A 198 -9.07 -4.92 24.86
C ASN A 198 -7.90 -3.95 24.71
N ASN A 199 -7.55 -3.60 23.47
CA ASN A 199 -6.50 -2.66 23.19
C ASN A 199 -6.90 -1.22 23.54
N ILE A 200 -8.14 -0.84 23.29
CA ILE A 200 -8.68 0.47 23.68
C ILE A 200 -8.69 0.62 25.20
N ILE A 201 -9.29 -0.34 25.92
CA ILE A 201 -9.46 -0.25 27.38
C ILE A 201 -8.15 -0.35 28.18
N LYS A 202 -7.04 -0.75 27.55
CA LYS A 202 -5.71 -0.69 28.18
C LYS A 202 -5.21 0.74 28.40
N THR A 203 -5.66 1.69 27.57
CA THR A 203 -5.20 3.08 27.60
C THR A 203 -6.30 4.08 27.94
N TYR A 204 -7.55 3.63 27.92
CA TYR A 204 -8.74 4.43 28.18
C TYR A 204 -9.63 3.76 29.24
N THR A 205 -9.99 4.54 30.27
CA THR A 205 -10.96 4.12 31.28
C THR A 205 -12.37 4.52 30.84
N PRO A 206 -13.31 3.58 30.63
CA PRO A 206 -14.67 3.89 30.23
C PRO A 206 -15.42 4.75 31.27
N THR A 207 -16.38 5.54 30.80
CA THR A 207 -17.28 6.32 31.67
C THR A 207 -18.71 5.77 31.66
N ARG A 208 -19.57 6.33 32.51
CA ARG A 208 -21.00 6.02 32.52
C ARG A 208 -21.68 6.40 31.20
N GLU A 209 -21.31 7.52 30.61
CA GLU A 209 -21.83 7.98 29.31
C GLU A 209 -21.44 7.00 28.19
N ASP A 210 -20.26 6.38 28.26
CA ASP A 210 -19.86 5.34 27.31
C ASP A 210 -20.72 4.08 27.42
N PHE A 211 -21.04 3.66 28.65
CA PHE A 211 -21.95 2.54 28.89
C PHE A 211 -23.34 2.83 28.33
N GLU A 212 -23.91 3.99 28.65
CA GLU A 212 -25.24 4.41 28.18
C GLU A 212 -25.28 4.46 26.64
N TYR A 213 -24.24 5.01 26.00
CA TYR A 213 -24.12 5.02 24.55
C TYR A 213 -24.08 3.59 23.97
N CYS A 214 -23.21 2.72 24.48
CA CYS A 214 -23.06 1.35 23.98
C CYS A 214 -24.34 0.53 24.20
N PHE A 215 -25.02 0.73 25.33
CA PHE A 215 -26.26 0.04 25.64
C PHE A 215 -27.38 0.45 24.67
N ASN A 216 -27.53 1.75 24.43
CA ASN A 216 -28.52 2.28 23.49
C ASN A 216 -28.19 1.94 22.02
N SER A 217 -26.92 1.63 21.71
CA SER A 217 -26.47 1.21 20.37
C SER A 217 -26.50 -0.31 20.16
N LEU A 218 -27.08 -1.07 21.10
CA LEU A 218 -27.17 -2.53 21.00
C LEU A 218 -28.36 -2.93 20.12
N ASP A 219 -28.15 -2.95 18.80
CA ASP A 219 -29.20 -3.32 17.84
C ASP A 219 -29.57 -4.82 17.86
N SER A 220 -28.67 -5.68 18.34
CA SER A 220 -28.90 -7.13 18.46
C SER A 220 -28.03 -7.73 19.55
N LEU A 221 -28.52 -8.81 20.19
CA LEU A 221 -27.80 -9.55 21.24
C LEU A 221 -26.63 -10.38 20.67
N LYS A 222 -25.63 -9.69 20.11
CA LYS A 222 -24.36 -10.30 19.75
C LYS A 222 -23.55 -10.54 21.02
N MET A 223 -23.23 -11.80 21.29
CA MET A 223 -22.45 -12.24 22.46
C MET A 223 -21.19 -11.39 22.70
N MET A 224 -20.51 -11.00 21.62
CA MET A 224 -19.33 -10.13 21.70
C MET A 224 -19.63 -8.74 22.27
N LYS A 225 -20.68 -8.07 21.79
CA LYS A 225 -21.10 -6.76 22.27
C LYS A 225 -21.58 -6.82 23.73
N VAL A 226 -22.31 -7.88 24.08
CA VAL A 226 -22.75 -8.12 25.47
C VAL A 226 -21.55 -8.29 26.41
N LYS A 227 -20.50 -9.02 25.97
CA LYS A 227 -19.25 -9.12 26.74
C LYS A 227 -18.58 -7.76 26.94
N MET A 228 -18.50 -6.94 25.90
CA MET A 228 -17.94 -5.58 26.00
C MET A 228 -18.75 -4.71 26.97
N LEU A 229 -20.09 -4.71 26.87
CA LEU A 229 -20.97 -3.98 27.79
C LEU A 229 -20.79 -4.40 29.24
N ARG A 230 -20.71 -5.72 29.49
CA ARG A 230 -20.49 -6.25 30.83
C ARG A 230 -19.14 -5.80 31.39
N ASP A 231 -18.09 -5.79 30.58
CA ASP A 231 -16.76 -5.35 31.00
C ASP A 231 -16.72 -3.84 31.28
N ILE A 232 -17.35 -3.03 30.43
CA ILE A 232 -17.54 -1.58 30.66
C ILE A 232 -18.28 -1.36 31.99
N TYR A 233 -19.42 -2.02 32.21
CA TYR A 233 -20.20 -1.91 33.45
C TYR A 233 -19.37 -2.23 34.69
N ASN A 234 -18.59 -3.32 34.64
CA ASN A 234 -17.75 -3.71 35.75
C ASN A 234 -16.65 -2.70 36.08
N LYS A 235 -16.19 -1.91 35.11
CA LYS A 235 -15.16 -0.89 35.30
C LYS A 235 -15.67 0.45 35.83
N ILE A 236 -16.98 0.70 35.70
CA ILE A 236 -17.61 1.98 36.12
C ILE A 236 -18.44 1.87 37.40
N LYS A 237 -18.75 0.65 37.83
CA LYS A 237 -19.53 0.41 39.06
C LYS A 237 -18.68 0.56 40.33
N ASP A 238 -17.35 0.45 40.17
CA ASP A 238 -16.34 0.61 41.21
C ASP A 238 -15.91 2.10 41.26
#